data_AF-A0A8R1XV52-F1
#
_entry.id   AF-A0A8R1XV52-F1
#
_cell.length_a   1.000
_cell.length_b   1.000
_cell.length_c   1.000
_cell.angle_alpha   90.00
_cell.angle_beta   90.00
_cell.angle_gamma   90.00
#
_symmetry.space_group_name_H-M   'P 1'
#
loop_
_entity.id
_entity.type
_entity.pdbx_description
1 polymer ?
#
loop_
_entity_poly.entity_id
_entity_poly.type
_entity_poly.pdbx_seq_one_letter_code
_entity_poly.pdbx_strand_id
1 'polypeptide(L)'
;MASLTSTLSKIFLLVLLCSTNLLQTKSLSRNTVADDNESDVSALIDSFLERAKQNTRHHRTHRLLRRHRIQSSTQQLTSFDVHGREYVKCRKSLLDGSSVIKRCYRPQSDDMRVGCYAVWNMKNEALVQDCWIQQAISMNNCKQRRCVADRSTFCCCYGHNCNSRFELQEEIFKENS
;
A
#
# COMPACT_ATOMS: atom_id res chain seq x y z
N MET A 1 -42.50 -36.24 20.14
CA MET A 1 -42.08 -35.63 18.85
C MET A 1 -41.51 -34.22 19.03
N ALA A 2 -40.72 -33.95 20.09
CA ALA A 2 -40.27 -32.59 20.44
C ALA A 2 -38.74 -32.36 20.27
N SER A 3 -38.00 -33.30 19.68
CA SER A 3 -36.52 -33.17 19.59
C SER A 3 -35.99 -32.65 18.26
N LEU A 4 -36.79 -32.64 17.19
CA LEU A 4 -36.34 -32.21 15.84
C LEU A 4 -36.35 -30.69 15.66
N THR A 5 -37.20 -29.95 16.38
CA THR A 5 -37.27 -28.48 16.30
C THR A 5 -36.12 -27.80 17.05
N SER A 6 -35.62 -28.43 18.12
CA SER A 6 -34.48 -27.91 18.90
C SER A 6 -33.17 -27.95 18.11
N THR A 7 -32.94 -29.01 17.32
CA THR A 7 -31.72 -29.14 16.51
C THR A 7 -31.69 -28.15 15.35
N LEU A 8 -32.83 -27.89 14.70
CA LEU A 8 -32.92 -26.92 13.60
C LEU A 8 -32.68 -25.48 14.07
N SER A 9 -33.19 -25.11 15.25
CA SER A 9 -32.95 -23.78 15.84
C SER A 9 -31.47 -23.53 16.15
N LYS A 10 -30.76 -24.54 16.67
CA LYS A 10 -29.31 -24.44 16.94
C LYS A 10 -28.48 -24.30 15.66
N ILE A 11 -28.85 -25.01 14.60
CA ILE A 11 -28.19 -24.89 13.28
C ILE A 11 -28.40 -23.49 12.70
N PHE A 12 -29.63 -22.94 12.81
CA PHE A 12 -29.92 -21.59 12.32
C PHE A 12 -29.11 -20.51 13.05
N LEU A 13 -28.96 -20.64 14.37
CA LEU A 13 -28.09 -19.76 15.18
C LEU A 13 -26.62 -19.86 14.77
N LEU A 14 -26.11 -21.07 14.49
CA LEU A 14 -24.75 -21.29 14.01
C LEU A 14 -24.51 -20.66 12.63
N VAL A 15 -25.47 -20.75 11.71
CA VAL A 15 -25.38 -20.11 10.38
C VAL A 15 -25.43 -18.58 10.48
N LEU A 16 -26.26 -18.03 11.39
CA LEU A 16 -26.30 -16.60 11.69
C LEU A 16 -24.99 -16.10 12.32
N LEU A 17 -24.40 -16.87 13.24
CA LEU A 17 -23.11 -16.54 13.85
C LEU A 17 -21.95 -16.67 12.84
N CYS A 18 -21.98 -17.64 11.94
CA CYS A 18 -20.97 -17.75 10.89
C CYS A 18 -21.07 -16.63 9.86
N SER A 19 -22.28 -16.21 9.48
CA SER A 19 -22.45 -15.13 8.49
C SER A 19 -22.05 -13.75 9.02
N THR A 20 -22.21 -13.49 10.33
CA THR A 20 -21.71 -12.24 10.95
C THR A 20 -20.20 -12.21 11.09
N ASN A 21 -19.55 -13.36 11.35
CA ASN A 21 -18.09 -13.45 11.42
C ASN A 21 -17.42 -13.46 10.03
N LEU A 22 -18.07 -14.00 8.99
CA LEU A 22 -17.50 -14.00 7.63
C LEU A 22 -17.56 -12.64 6.93
N LEU A 23 -18.41 -11.72 7.39
CA LEU A 23 -18.43 -10.33 6.90
C LEU A 23 -17.33 -9.44 7.50
N GLN A 24 -16.51 -9.96 8.42
CA GLN A 24 -15.42 -9.20 9.07
C GLN A 24 -14.03 -9.36 8.41
N THR A 25 -13.92 -9.95 7.22
CA THR A 25 -12.75 -9.64 6.35
C THR A 25 -12.93 -8.24 5.76
N LYS A 26 -12.64 -7.27 6.63
CA LYS A 26 -12.77 -5.83 6.44
C LYS A 26 -11.94 -5.40 5.22
N SER A 27 -12.62 -5.15 4.12
CA SER A 27 -12.24 -4.07 3.21
C SER A 27 -12.20 -2.79 4.04
N LEU A 28 -11.01 -2.38 4.49
CA LEU A 28 -10.78 -1.14 5.23
C LEU A 28 -11.04 0.04 4.27
N SER A 29 -12.30 0.45 4.19
CA SER A 29 -12.80 1.55 3.36
C SER A 29 -13.79 2.31 4.23
N ARG A 30 -13.42 3.57 4.57
CA ARG A 30 -14.07 4.51 5.50
C ARG A 30 -13.81 4.22 6.98
N ASN A 31 -13.32 5.25 7.68
CA ASN A 31 -13.86 5.88 8.90
C ASN A 31 -12.90 7.04 9.27
N THR A 32 -13.31 8.29 9.04
CA THR A 32 -13.62 9.30 10.08
C THR A 32 -12.51 9.45 11.13
N VAL A 33 -11.63 10.43 10.94
CA VAL A 33 -10.73 10.92 12.01
C VAL A 33 -11.07 12.38 12.28
N ALA A 34 -11.30 12.64 13.55
CA ALA A 34 -11.62 13.92 14.15
C ALA A 34 -10.44 14.91 14.10
N ASP A 35 -10.82 16.17 14.22
CA ASP A 35 -10.16 17.42 13.88
C ASP A 35 -9.04 17.85 14.86
N ASP A 36 -8.01 17.04 15.10
CA ASP A 36 -6.93 17.38 16.07
C ASP A 36 -5.47 17.02 15.67
N ASN A 37 -5.17 16.50 14.46
CA ASN A 37 -3.90 15.77 14.19
C ASN A 37 -2.99 16.28 13.04
N GLU A 38 -3.00 17.57 12.69
CA GLU A 38 -2.13 18.10 11.60
C GLU A 38 -0.62 17.92 11.88
N SER A 39 -0.22 17.98 13.16
CA SER A 39 1.17 17.75 13.59
C SER A 39 1.60 16.28 13.48
N ASP A 40 0.67 15.35 13.70
CA ASP A 40 0.94 13.91 13.76
C ASP A 40 1.21 13.30 12.37
N VAL A 41 0.49 13.77 11.34
CA VAL A 41 0.71 13.30 9.96
C VAL A 41 2.06 13.79 9.43
N SER A 42 2.40 15.04 9.72
CA SER A 42 3.69 15.63 9.31
C SER A 42 4.86 14.90 9.99
N ALA A 43 4.77 14.66 11.30
CA ALA A 43 5.77 13.89 12.05
C ALA A 43 5.93 12.46 11.52
N LEU A 44 4.83 11.82 11.11
CA LEU A 44 4.87 10.49 10.48
C LEU A 44 5.66 10.53 9.17
N ILE A 45 5.33 11.48 8.27
CA ILE A 45 6.02 11.65 6.98
C ILE A 45 7.52 11.91 7.20
N ASP A 46 7.87 12.80 8.13
CA ASP A 46 9.25 13.15 8.44
C ASP A 46 10.03 11.95 8.99
N SER A 47 9.44 11.16 9.89
CA SER A 47 10.04 9.92 10.42
C SER A 47 10.31 8.91 9.30
N PHE A 48 9.40 8.77 8.33
CA PHE A 48 9.59 7.90 7.17
C PHE A 48 10.69 8.42 6.24
N LEU A 49 10.71 9.72 5.96
CA LEU A 49 11.75 10.33 5.13
C LEU A 49 13.13 10.18 5.77
N GLU A 50 13.26 10.34 7.09
CA GLU A 50 14.53 10.11 7.79
C GLU A 50 14.97 8.65 7.75
N ARG A 51 14.05 7.70 7.98
CA ARG A 51 14.34 6.26 7.86
C ARG A 51 14.75 5.89 6.42
N ALA A 52 14.10 6.48 5.42
CA ALA A 52 14.44 6.27 4.01
C ALA A 52 15.84 6.84 3.67
N LYS A 53 16.20 8.02 4.21
CA LYS A 53 17.53 8.62 4.02
C LYS A 53 18.64 7.74 4.60
N GLN A 54 18.45 7.17 5.79
CA GLN A 54 19.44 6.29 6.44
C GLN A 54 19.79 5.07 5.58
N ASN A 55 18.80 4.44 4.94
CA ASN A 55 19.02 3.29 4.05
C ASN A 55 19.76 3.64 2.75
N THR A 56 19.77 4.91 2.32
CA THR A 56 20.44 5.32 1.07
C THR A 56 21.91 5.67 1.21
N ARG A 57 22.40 5.97 2.43
CA ARG A 57 23.78 6.45 2.64
C ARG A 57 24.83 5.34 2.52
N HIS A 58 24.47 4.07 2.73
CA HIS A 58 25.43 2.96 2.69
C HIS A 58 25.69 2.37 1.30
N HIS A 59 24.96 2.78 0.24
CA HIS A 59 25.11 2.18 -1.10
C HIS A 59 25.90 3.04 -2.10
N ARG A 60 26.61 4.08 -1.66
CA ARG A 60 27.29 5.03 -2.56
C ARG A 60 28.57 4.51 -3.23
N THR A 61 29.02 3.29 -2.95
CA THR A 61 30.32 2.76 -3.40
C THR A 61 30.28 1.63 -4.44
N HIS A 62 29.11 1.17 -4.89
CA HIS A 62 29.03 0.15 -5.95
C HIS A 62 28.52 0.72 -7.27
N ARG A 63 29.43 1.40 -7.97
CA ARG A 63 29.31 1.72 -9.40
C ARG A 63 29.56 0.43 -10.20
N LEU A 64 28.69 0.15 -11.18
CA LEU A 64 28.84 -0.81 -12.28
C LEU A 64 28.49 -2.28 -12.00
N LEU A 65 27.31 -2.71 -12.47
CA LEU A 65 27.21 -3.74 -13.51
C LEU A 65 25.81 -3.68 -14.17
N ARG A 66 25.86 -3.25 -15.42
CA ARG A 66 24.85 -3.22 -16.48
C ARG A 66 24.03 -4.53 -16.50
N ARG A 67 22.87 -4.57 -15.84
CA ARG A 67 21.88 -5.64 -16.07
C ARG A 67 20.84 -5.16 -17.06
N HIS A 68 20.88 -5.74 -18.25
CA HIS A 68 19.75 -5.84 -19.17
C HIS A 68 18.52 -6.33 -18.40
N ARG A 69 17.66 -5.40 -17.97
CA ARG A 69 16.38 -5.74 -17.34
C ARG A 69 15.39 -6.05 -18.47
N ILE A 70 15.40 -7.33 -18.83
CA ILE A 70 14.25 -8.15 -19.20
C ILE A 70 13.02 -7.30 -19.56
N GLN A 71 12.85 -7.10 -20.87
CA GLN A 71 11.65 -6.59 -21.52
C GLN A 71 10.52 -7.64 -21.39
N SER A 72 10.13 -8.01 -20.15
CA SER A 72 8.96 -8.84 -19.92
C SER A 72 7.74 -7.93 -19.89
N SER A 73 6.99 -7.87 -20.99
CA SER A 73 5.55 -7.60 -21.02
C SER A 73 5.07 -6.62 -19.93
N THR A 74 5.53 -5.37 -20.00
CA THR A 74 4.95 -4.29 -19.19
C THR A 74 3.58 -3.97 -19.77
N GLN A 75 2.57 -4.77 -19.44
CA GLN A 75 1.19 -4.30 -19.54
C GLN A 75 1.12 -2.98 -18.76
N GLN A 76 1.09 -1.91 -19.53
CA GLN A 76 1.37 -0.50 -19.23
C GLN A 76 1.23 -0.10 -17.74
N LEU A 77 2.35 -0.17 -16.99
CA LEU A 77 2.42 0.26 -15.58
C LEU A 77 2.39 1.80 -15.45
N THR A 78 2.78 2.50 -16.50
CA THR A 78 2.84 3.95 -16.60
C THR A 78 2.18 4.41 -17.90
N SER A 79 1.58 5.59 -17.91
CA SER A 79 1.00 6.23 -19.08
C SER A 79 1.87 7.42 -19.51
N PHE A 80 1.63 7.95 -20.71
CA PHE A 80 2.22 9.20 -21.18
C PHE A 80 1.14 10.27 -21.33
N ASP A 81 1.45 11.52 -20.97
CA ASP A 81 0.56 12.64 -21.22
C ASP A 81 0.70 13.18 -22.66
N VAL A 82 -0.06 14.22 -23.00
CA VAL A 82 -0.03 14.86 -24.33
C VAL A 82 1.33 15.49 -24.67
N HIS A 83 2.21 15.67 -23.68
CA HIS A 83 3.56 16.22 -23.85
C HIS A 83 4.64 15.12 -23.82
N GLY A 84 4.24 13.83 -23.84
CA GLY A 84 5.17 12.71 -23.78
C GLY A 84 5.80 12.48 -22.40
N ARG A 85 5.26 13.07 -21.33
CA ARG A 85 5.77 12.86 -19.96
C ARG A 85 5.17 11.60 -19.37
N GLU A 86 6.04 10.71 -18.90
CA GLU A 86 5.64 9.47 -18.24
C GLU A 86 5.03 9.77 -16.86
N TYR A 87 3.88 9.15 -16.57
CA TYR A 87 3.20 9.26 -15.30
C TYR A 87 2.52 7.97 -14.84
N VAL A 88 2.34 7.85 -13.53
CA VAL A 88 1.46 6.86 -12.91
C VAL A 88 0.31 7.58 -12.20
N LYS A 89 -0.83 6.93 -12.06
CA LYS A 89 -1.98 7.45 -11.30
C LYS A 89 -1.90 6.81 -9.92
N CYS A 90 -1.84 7.60 -8.86
CA CYS A 90 -1.82 7.09 -7.50
C CYS A 90 -3.02 7.62 -6.72
N ARG A 91 -3.50 6.85 -5.75
CA ARG A 91 -4.39 7.39 -4.73
C ARG A 91 -3.57 8.33 -3.85
N LYS A 92 -4.09 9.53 -3.61
CA LYS A 92 -3.54 10.52 -2.69
C LYS A 92 -4.53 10.74 -1.55
N SER A 93 -4.09 10.59 -0.31
CA SER A 93 -4.87 10.98 0.87
C SER A 93 -4.92 12.51 0.98
N LEU A 94 -6.08 13.04 1.31
CA LEU A 94 -6.29 14.45 1.65
C LEU A 94 -6.39 14.59 3.19
N LEU A 95 -6.20 15.81 3.69
CA LEU A 95 -6.18 16.09 5.14
C LEU A 95 -7.53 15.84 5.80
N ASP A 96 -8.64 15.99 5.06
CA ASP A 96 -10.01 15.73 5.49
C ASP A 96 -10.36 14.23 5.56
N GLY A 97 -9.36 13.35 5.43
CA GLY A 97 -9.54 11.89 5.36
C GLY A 97 -10.12 11.39 4.03
N SER A 98 -10.45 12.29 3.09
CA SER A 98 -10.84 11.90 1.74
C SER A 98 -9.62 11.52 0.91
N SER A 99 -9.84 11.14 -0.34
CA SER A 99 -8.74 10.78 -1.24
C SER A 99 -9.08 11.11 -2.69
N VAL A 100 -8.06 11.52 -3.45
CA VAL A 100 -8.17 11.80 -4.88
C VAL A 100 -7.20 10.94 -5.68
N ILE A 101 -7.42 10.83 -6.99
CA ILE A 101 -6.43 10.23 -7.88
C ILE A 101 -5.50 11.34 -8.40
N LYS A 102 -4.21 11.24 -8.10
CA LYS A 102 -3.15 12.17 -8.52
C LYS A 102 -2.30 11.55 -9.62
N ARG A 103 -1.94 12.35 -10.64
CA ARG A 103 -0.90 11.97 -11.62
C ARG A 103 0.48 12.28 -11.04
N CYS A 104 1.33 11.26 -10.97
CA CYS A 104 2.70 11.34 -10.49
C CYS A 104 3.64 11.18 -11.68
N TYR A 105 4.39 12.22 -12.01
CA TYR A 105 5.26 12.23 -13.18
C TYR A 105 6.66 11.71 -12.84
N ARG A 106 7.26 10.94 -13.76
CA ARG A 106 8.67 10.56 -13.66
C ARG A 106 9.54 11.80 -13.92
N PRO A 107 10.52 12.12 -13.06
CA PRO A 107 11.53 13.13 -13.38
C PRO A 107 12.29 12.78 -14.66
N GLN A 108 12.82 13.78 -15.37
CA GLN A 108 13.56 13.59 -16.64
C GLN A 108 14.90 12.84 -16.51
N SER A 109 15.23 12.28 -15.34
CA SER A 109 16.44 11.52 -15.10
C SER A 109 16.21 10.02 -15.35
N ASP A 110 17.15 9.39 -16.07
CA ASP A 110 17.11 7.95 -16.39
C ASP A 110 17.27 7.05 -15.16
N ASP A 111 17.81 7.58 -14.07
CA ASP A 111 17.98 6.86 -12.81
C ASP A 111 16.77 7.00 -11.88
N MET A 112 15.81 7.86 -12.20
CA MET A 112 14.62 8.07 -11.38
C MET A 112 13.46 7.19 -11.85
N ARG A 113 12.66 6.70 -10.92
CA ARG A 113 11.41 5.97 -11.19
C ARG A 113 10.28 6.59 -10.38
N VAL A 114 9.06 6.35 -10.84
CA VAL A 114 7.84 6.78 -10.18
C VAL A 114 6.94 5.58 -9.90
N GLY A 115 6.31 5.58 -8.74
CA GLY A 115 5.32 4.61 -8.30
C GLY A 115 4.36 5.25 -7.31
N CYS A 116 3.64 4.42 -6.58
CA CYS A 116 2.75 4.84 -5.50
C CYS A 116 3.21 4.22 -4.18
N TYR A 117 2.90 4.86 -3.05
CA TYR A 117 3.07 4.25 -1.73
C TYR A 117 1.80 4.34 -0.90
N ALA A 118 1.74 3.52 0.14
CA ALA A 118 0.82 3.68 1.25
C ALA A 118 1.59 3.47 2.56
N VAL A 119 1.28 4.30 3.54
CA VAL A 119 1.77 4.22 4.92
C VAL A 119 0.56 4.23 5.83
N TRP A 120 0.51 3.36 6.82
CA TRP A 120 -0.54 3.42 7.83
C TRP A 120 0.03 3.32 9.24
N ASN A 121 -0.52 4.08 10.17
CA ASN A 121 -0.21 3.93 11.58
C ASN A 121 -1.40 3.26 12.26
N MET A 122 -1.22 2.01 12.71
CA MET A 122 -2.29 1.27 13.39
C MET A 122 -2.72 1.93 14.71
N LYS A 123 -1.83 2.68 15.38
CA LYS A 123 -2.15 3.34 16.65
C LYS A 123 -3.14 4.49 16.48
N ASN A 124 -2.98 5.25 15.40
CA ASN A 124 -3.75 6.49 15.16
C ASN A 124 -4.74 6.34 14.00
N GLU A 125 -4.88 5.12 13.45
CA GLU A 125 -5.67 4.83 12.24
C GLU A 125 -5.36 5.73 11.02
N ALA A 126 -4.20 6.37 11.02
CA ALA A 126 -3.80 7.29 9.96
C ALA A 126 -3.36 6.49 8.73
N LEU A 127 -3.89 6.83 7.56
CA LEU A 127 -3.49 6.27 6.27
C LEU A 127 -3.02 7.41 5.34
N VAL A 128 -1.74 7.36 4.97
CA VAL A 128 -1.14 8.30 4.02
C VAL A 128 -0.83 7.57 2.72
N GLN A 129 -1.27 8.13 1.61
CA GLN A 129 -1.05 7.61 0.27
C GLN A 129 -0.59 8.76 -0.62
N ASP A 130 0.44 8.57 -1.43
CA ASP A 130 0.85 9.55 -2.46
C ASP A 130 1.80 8.90 -3.49
N CYS A 131 2.40 9.73 -4.32
CA CYS A 131 3.46 9.44 -5.26
C CYS A 131 4.75 9.02 -4.55
N TRP A 132 5.37 7.95 -5.03
CA TRP A 132 6.72 7.55 -4.61
C TRP A 132 7.69 7.81 -5.76
N ILE A 133 8.59 8.78 -5.61
CA ILE A 133 9.59 9.15 -6.62
C ILE A 133 10.98 8.97 -6.02
N GLN A 134 11.75 8.03 -6.54
CA GLN A 134 13.06 7.71 -6.00
C GLN A 134 13.98 7.12 -7.09
N GLN A 135 15.27 7.02 -6.79
CA GLN A 135 16.22 6.31 -7.63
C GLN A 135 15.77 4.85 -7.86
N ALA A 136 16.00 4.33 -9.05
CA ALA A 136 15.57 3.00 -9.47
C ALA A 136 16.05 1.88 -8.53
N ILE A 137 17.22 2.05 -7.93
CA ILE A 137 17.80 1.10 -6.97
C ILE A 137 16.92 0.97 -5.72
N SER A 138 16.47 2.09 -5.15
CA SER A 138 15.61 2.12 -3.96
C SER A 138 14.20 1.57 -4.23
N MET A 139 13.80 1.57 -5.51
CA MET A 139 12.48 1.11 -5.93
C MET A 139 12.41 -0.39 -6.20
N ASN A 140 13.53 -1.13 -6.03
CA ASN A 140 13.55 -2.58 -6.20
C ASN A 140 12.69 -3.32 -5.15
N ASN A 141 12.40 -2.68 -4.02
CA ASN A 141 11.53 -3.24 -2.98
C ASN A 141 10.03 -3.07 -3.30
N CYS A 142 9.68 -2.27 -4.32
CA CYS A 142 8.29 -2.03 -4.69
C CYS A 142 7.74 -3.17 -5.54
N LYS A 143 6.53 -3.64 -5.22
CA LYS A 143 5.86 -4.72 -5.97
C LYS A 143 5.16 -4.17 -7.21
N GLN A 144 4.92 -5.00 -8.21
CA GLN A 144 4.12 -4.58 -9.37
C GLN A 144 2.63 -4.74 -9.06
N ARG A 145 1.84 -3.72 -9.39
CA ARG A 145 0.36 -3.64 -9.35
C ARG A 145 -0.33 -3.75 -8.00
N ARG A 146 0.36 -4.17 -6.94
CA ARG A 146 -0.19 -4.29 -5.59
C ARG A 146 0.72 -3.65 -4.58
N CYS A 147 0.15 -2.96 -3.61
CA CYS A 147 0.88 -2.45 -2.45
C CYS A 147 0.80 -3.49 -1.33
N VAL A 148 1.87 -4.27 -1.17
CA VAL A 148 1.93 -5.32 -0.14
C VAL A 148 2.95 -4.90 0.90
N ALA A 149 2.54 -4.98 2.15
CA ALA A 149 3.37 -4.68 3.28
C ALA A 149 3.73 -5.95 4.03
N ASP A 150 5.02 -6.27 4.04
CA ASP A 150 5.58 -7.37 4.81
C ASP A 150 6.08 -6.81 6.14
N ARG A 151 5.42 -7.18 7.25
CA ARG A 151 5.78 -6.83 8.64
C ARG A 151 6.13 -5.34 8.88
N SER A 152 5.63 -4.44 8.06
CA SER A 152 5.97 -3.02 8.07
C SER A 152 4.72 -2.19 7.86
N THR A 153 4.72 -0.94 8.30
CA THR A 153 3.64 0.03 8.13
C THR A 153 3.71 0.80 6.81
N PHE A 154 4.50 0.30 5.85
CA PHE A 154 4.77 0.93 4.58
C PHE A 154 4.73 -0.10 3.46
N CYS A 155 4.14 0.26 2.32
CA CYS A 155 4.31 -0.46 1.07
C CYS A 155 4.51 0.52 -0.08
N CYS A 156 5.23 0.07 -1.11
CA CYS A 156 5.34 0.79 -2.37
C CYS A 156 5.09 -0.14 -3.55
N CYS A 157 4.56 0.42 -4.64
CA CYS A 157 4.17 -0.34 -5.81
C CYS A 157 4.29 0.43 -7.11
N TYR A 158 4.36 -0.31 -8.22
CA TYR A 158 4.29 0.23 -9.58
C TYR A 158 2.92 -0.04 -10.19
N GLY A 159 2.41 0.89 -11.01
CA GLY A 159 1.14 0.70 -11.70
C GLY A 159 0.07 1.68 -11.27
N HIS A 160 -0.83 2.00 -12.21
CA HIS A 160 -1.98 2.86 -11.93
C HIS A 160 -2.82 2.29 -10.77
N ASN A 161 -3.09 3.14 -9.78
CA ASN A 161 -3.93 2.89 -8.61
C ASN A 161 -3.46 1.69 -7.77
N CYS A 162 -2.19 1.28 -7.86
CA CYS A 162 -1.70 0.09 -7.16
C CYS A 162 -1.71 0.24 -5.62
N ASN A 163 -1.73 1.47 -5.10
CA ASN A 163 -1.85 1.79 -3.69
C ASN A 163 -3.31 2.01 -3.24
N SER A 164 -4.30 1.80 -4.12
CA SER A 164 -5.72 2.01 -3.75
C SER A 164 -6.23 0.98 -2.75
N ARG A 165 -5.62 -0.21 -2.75
CA ARG A 165 -5.80 -1.32 -1.82
C ARG A 165 -4.42 -1.78 -1.37
N PHE A 166 -4.28 -2.15 -0.11
CA PHE A 166 -3.05 -2.72 0.42
C PHE A 166 -3.37 -3.96 1.25
N GLU A 167 -2.43 -4.90 1.23
CA GLU A 167 -2.53 -6.17 1.94
C GLU A 167 -1.49 -6.15 3.08
N LEU A 168 -1.97 -6.37 4.30
CA LEU A 168 -1.12 -6.64 5.46
C LEU A 168 -0.82 -8.13 5.46
N GLN A 169 0.42 -8.49 5.19
CA GLN A 169 0.83 -9.87 5.30
C GLN A 169 1.17 -10.15 6.77
N GLU A 170 0.18 -10.58 7.53
CA GLU A 170 0.42 -11.19 8.84
C GLU A 170 0.99 -12.58 8.62
N GLU A 171 2.12 -12.88 9.24
CA GLU A 171 2.58 -14.26 9.28
C GLU A 171 1.62 -15.06 10.13
N ILE A 172 0.85 -15.90 9.46
CA ILE A 172 0.30 -17.09 10.08
C ILE A 172 1.49 -18.01 10.36
N PHE A 173 2.25 -17.71 11.42
CA PHE A 173 3.02 -18.74 12.12
C PHE A 173 1.96 -19.68 12.71
N LYS A 174 1.59 -20.69 11.91
CA LYS A 174 1.08 -21.92 12.46
C LYS A 174 2.19 -22.45 13.37
N GLU A 175 1.96 -22.36 14.68
CA GLU A 175 2.37 -23.41 15.61
C GLU A 175 2.02 -24.75 14.95
N ASN A 176 3.03 -25.39 14.40
CA ASN A 176 3.07 -26.78 14.00
C ASN A 176 4.54 -27.19 14.04
N SER A 177 5.13 -27.08 15.23
CA SER A 177 6.18 -27.98 15.70
C SER A 177 6.30 -27.90 17.21
#